data_AF-A0A1J0RCB3-F1
#
_entry.id   AF-A0A1J0RCB3-F1
#
_cell.length_a   1.000
_cell.length_b   1.000
_cell.length_c   1.000
_cell.angle_alpha   90.00
_cell.angle_beta   90.00
_cell.angle_gamma   90.00
#
_symmetry.space_group_name_H-M   'P 1'
#
loop_
_entity.id
_entity.type
_entity.pdbx_description
1 polymer ?
#
loop_
_entity_poly.entity_id
_entity_poly.type
_entity_poly.pdbx_seq_one_letter_code
_entity_poly.pdbx_strand_id
1 'polypeptide(L)'
;MSLAKGSSRLLVIGMLLVFNSPKGADATMAAGSNRGEHAALCDFVALAEAGADFVAPSTNDEATYKYIQRINFTVAPTEWQAKFYSDKGRKIVHKGADSACFAASGAEIYWKDWADATVELAKADNQPEFKDSGVKELSENQKAAARNTISEPAQRAKEVKEHFSKASTGAEGLTEPKANAVLKLAAYGDVTKGPTNVDEPKVFKATTGSDSRSSVCEAATEEKKVVTIAVALTCLCLKPTGGAGTAVTDGACTNKADGTNGWEAGTSAAESTDTQQILQTCPLYKSTKASAAAIRQALARLRNLIHVDAGPDYLGAYLGTVCSGSNDRGFSVRLANYGTNGDEAFNKLRCVNLLK
;
A
#
# COMPACT_ATOMS: atom_id res chain seq x y z
N MET A 1 -80.56 24.40 5.05
CA MET A 1 -80.69 23.17 5.84
C MET A 1 -79.62 22.19 5.38
N SER A 2 -78.85 21.67 6.34
CA SER A 2 -77.67 20.82 6.18
C SER A 2 -78.01 19.41 5.68
N LEU A 3 -77.03 18.75 5.03
CA LEU A 3 -76.60 17.34 5.16
C LEU A 3 -76.10 16.83 3.79
N ALA A 4 -75.11 15.95 3.65
CA ALA A 4 -73.85 15.63 4.32
C ALA A 4 -73.11 14.65 3.37
N LYS A 5 -71.78 14.71 3.43
CA LYS A 5 -70.74 13.83 2.84
C LYS A 5 -71.09 12.36 2.57
N GLY A 6 -70.53 11.83 1.48
CA GLY A 6 -70.19 10.41 1.32
C GLY A 6 -69.11 10.21 0.24
N SER A 7 -67.85 10.06 0.63
CA SER A 7 -66.73 9.72 -0.27
C SER A 7 -66.62 8.20 -0.41
N SER A 8 -66.93 7.66 -1.60
CA SER A 8 -66.65 6.26 -1.95
C SER A 8 -65.25 6.12 -2.54
N ARG A 9 -64.38 5.39 -1.84
CA ARG A 9 -63.06 4.96 -2.33
C ARG A 9 -63.25 3.79 -3.31
N LEU A 10 -62.83 3.96 -4.58
CA LEU A 10 -62.68 2.86 -5.53
C LEU A 10 -61.50 1.97 -5.11
N LEU A 11 -61.76 0.68 -4.95
CA LEU A 11 -60.74 -0.35 -4.71
C LEU A 11 -60.48 -1.03 -6.06
N VAL A 12 -59.35 -0.71 -6.70
CA VAL A 12 -58.91 -1.36 -7.93
C VAL A 12 -58.15 -2.62 -7.54
N ILE A 13 -58.78 -3.79 -7.74
CA ILE A 13 -58.12 -5.09 -7.59
C ILE A 13 -57.35 -5.35 -8.89
N GLY A 14 -56.03 -5.20 -8.85
CA GLY A 14 -55.13 -5.57 -9.94
C GLY A 14 -54.99 -7.10 -10.05
N MET A 15 -55.34 -7.65 -11.20
CA MET A 15 -55.16 -9.06 -11.53
C MET A 15 -53.68 -9.32 -11.83
N LEU A 16 -52.97 -9.99 -10.92
CA LEU A 16 -51.61 -10.49 -11.13
C LEU A 16 -51.65 -11.70 -12.06
N LEU A 17 -51.26 -11.50 -13.33
CA LEU A 17 -50.92 -12.59 -14.23
C LEU A 17 -49.60 -13.22 -13.77
N VAL A 18 -49.70 -14.37 -13.10
CA VAL A 18 -48.55 -15.21 -12.78
C VAL A 18 -48.10 -15.89 -14.07
N PHE A 19 -47.11 -15.31 -14.74
CA PHE A 19 -46.35 -16.02 -15.75
C PHE A 19 -45.49 -17.08 -15.06
N ASN A 20 -46.00 -18.32 -15.00
CA ASN A 20 -45.19 -19.48 -14.72
C ASN A 20 -44.29 -19.73 -15.94
N SER A 21 -43.13 -19.08 -15.97
CA SER A 21 -42.10 -19.42 -16.95
C SER A 21 -41.64 -20.86 -16.70
N PRO A 22 -41.62 -21.74 -17.72
CA PRO A 22 -41.09 -23.08 -17.56
C PRO A 22 -39.61 -22.99 -17.15
N LYS A 23 -39.24 -23.69 -16.08
CA LYS A 23 -37.84 -23.99 -15.76
C LYS A 23 -37.29 -24.87 -16.88
N GLY A 24 -36.54 -24.28 -17.80
CA GLY A 24 -36.08 -24.98 -19.00
C GLY A 24 -35.20 -24.13 -19.92
N ALA A 25 -34.09 -23.63 -19.40
CA ALA A 25 -32.87 -23.33 -20.13
C ALA A 25 -31.73 -23.38 -19.10
N ASP A 26 -30.70 -24.19 -19.31
CA ASP A 26 -29.48 -24.12 -18.50
C ASP A 26 -28.93 -22.69 -18.63
N ALA A 27 -28.88 -21.95 -17.52
CA ALA A 27 -28.43 -20.56 -17.54
C ALA A 27 -26.94 -20.51 -17.89
N THR A 28 -26.61 -19.85 -19.01
CA THR A 28 -25.22 -19.59 -19.41
C THR A 28 -24.88 -18.12 -19.23
N MET A 29 -23.61 -17.86 -18.94
CA MET A 29 -23.09 -16.50 -18.78
C MET A 29 -23.19 -15.71 -20.09
N ALA A 30 -23.56 -14.43 -19.96
CA ALA A 30 -23.57 -13.49 -21.08
C ALA A 30 -22.16 -12.95 -21.36
N ALA A 31 -21.97 -12.44 -22.58
CA ALA A 31 -20.75 -11.73 -22.94
C ALA A 31 -20.49 -10.55 -21.98
N GLY A 32 -19.27 -10.44 -21.47
CA GLY A 32 -18.84 -9.34 -20.62
C GLY A 32 -19.39 -9.37 -19.20
N SER A 33 -19.90 -10.50 -18.71
CA SER A 33 -20.36 -10.64 -17.31
C SER A 33 -19.33 -10.22 -16.25
N ASN A 34 -18.03 -10.22 -16.57
CA ASN A 34 -16.92 -9.82 -15.70
C ASN A 34 -16.27 -8.47 -16.05
N ARG A 35 -16.94 -7.61 -16.84
CA ARG A 35 -16.34 -6.31 -17.25
C ARG A 35 -16.01 -5.42 -16.07
N GLY A 36 -16.81 -5.44 -15.01
CA GLY A 36 -16.59 -4.61 -13.81
C GLY A 36 -15.35 -5.06 -13.03
N GLU A 37 -15.20 -6.37 -12.85
CA GLU A 37 -14.08 -7.01 -12.16
C GLU A 37 -12.80 -6.89 -12.97
N HIS A 38 -12.88 -7.05 -14.29
CA HIS A 38 -11.78 -6.79 -15.21
C HIS A 38 -11.27 -5.35 -15.08
N ALA A 39 -12.17 -4.37 -15.13
CA ALA A 39 -11.80 -2.96 -14.97
C ALA A 39 -11.16 -2.69 -13.60
N ALA A 40 -11.74 -3.22 -12.52
CA ALA A 40 -11.21 -3.04 -11.17
C ALA A 40 -9.84 -3.69 -10.98
N LEU A 41 -9.59 -4.86 -11.56
CA LEU A 41 -8.27 -5.51 -11.52
C LEU A 41 -7.25 -4.78 -12.41
N CYS A 42 -7.69 -4.25 -13.57
CA CYS A 42 -6.85 -3.45 -14.44
C CYS A 42 -6.37 -2.14 -13.81
N ASP A 43 -7.09 -1.58 -12.84
CA ASP A 43 -6.60 -0.43 -12.07
C ASP A 43 -5.28 -0.76 -11.35
N PHE A 44 -5.13 -1.97 -10.80
CA PHE A 44 -3.88 -2.37 -10.15
C PHE A 44 -2.74 -2.58 -11.15
N VAL A 45 -3.05 -3.10 -12.35
CA VAL A 45 -2.09 -3.20 -13.46
C VAL A 45 -1.60 -1.79 -13.84
N ALA A 46 -2.52 -0.83 -14.00
CA ALA A 46 -2.17 0.56 -14.30
C ALA A 46 -1.30 1.19 -13.20
N LEU A 47 -1.63 0.98 -11.91
CA LEU A 47 -0.84 1.46 -10.78
C LEU A 47 0.57 0.87 -10.76
N ALA A 48 0.71 -0.43 -11.04
CA ALA A 48 2.01 -1.10 -11.11
C ALA A 48 2.87 -0.61 -12.27
N GLU A 49 2.27 -0.23 -13.40
CA GLU A 49 2.99 0.36 -14.54
C GLU A 49 3.29 1.85 -14.39
N ALA A 50 2.44 2.60 -13.66
CA ALA A 50 2.68 4.01 -13.37
C ALA A 50 3.84 4.19 -12.36
N GLY A 51 3.98 3.24 -11.43
CA GLY A 51 4.93 3.31 -10.32
C GLY A 51 4.41 4.17 -9.17
N ALA A 52 5.05 4.01 -8.01
CA ALA A 52 4.72 4.66 -6.75
C ALA A 52 4.78 6.18 -6.85
N ASP A 53 3.81 6.84 -6.23
CA ASP A 53 3.91 8.25 -5.88
C ASP A 53 4.70 8.37 -4.57
N PHE A 54 6.03 8.33 -4.69
CA PHE A 54 6.92 8.32 -3.54
C PHE A 54 7.50 9.70 -3.30
N VAL A 55 7.14 10.29 -2.16
CA VAL A 55 7.81 11.47 -1.62
C VAL A 55 8.77 10.98 -0.55
N ALA A 56 10.07 11.21 -0.76
CA ALA A 56 11.07 10.89 0.24
C ALA A 56 10.74 11.60 1.55
N PRO A 57 10.79 10.91 2.70
CA PRO A 57 10.62 11.58 3.97
C PRO A 57 11.65 12.70 4.08
N SER A 58 11.23 13.88 4.53
CA SER A 58 12.14 14.99 4.83
C SER A 58 13.22 14.48 5.77
N THR A 59 14.47 14.91 5.63
CA THR A 59 15.52 14.55 6.59
C THR A 59 15.55 15.54 7.74
N ASN A 60 16.03 15.11 8.90
CA ASN A 60 16.33 16.03 9.99
C ASN A 60 17.44 16.99 9.55
N ASP A 61 17.26 18.30 9.76
CA ASP A 61 18.30 19.30 9.47
C ASP A 61 19.34 19.31 10.61
N GLU A 62 20.22 18.32 10.56
CA GLU A 62 21.22 18.09 11.59
C GLU A 62 22.26 19.22 11.66
N ALA A 63 22.50 19.91 10.53
CA ALA A 63 23.43 21.03 10.45
C ALA A 63 22.88 22.24 11.20
N THR A 64 21.63 22.63 10.92
CA THR A 64 20.96 23.73 11.64
C THR A 64 20.78 23.41 13.12
N TYR A 65 20.42 22.16 13.46
CA TYR A 65 20.36 21.72 14.85
C TYR A 65 21.70 21.92 15.56
N LYS A 66 22.80 21.43 14.98
CA LYS A 66 24.15 21.57 15.54
C LYS A 66 24.58 23.03 15.64
N TYR A 67 24.21 23.88 14.67
CA TYR A 67 24.48 25.32 14.70
C TYR A 67 23.80 25.99 15.90
N ILE A 68 22.51 25.76 16.10
CA ILE A 68 21.73 26.31 17.22
C ILE A 68 22.32 25.84 18.57
N GLN A 69 22.61 24.55 18.71
CA GLN A 69 23.19 24.01 19.96
C GLN A 69 24.58 24.60 20.24
N ARG A 70 25.38 24.85 19.19
CA ARG A 70 26.71 25.46 19.32
C ARG A 70 26.63 26.91 19.79
N ILE A 71 25.71 27.70 19.24
CA ILE A 71 25.47 29.07 19.75
C ILE A 71 25.02 29.02 21.20
N ASN A 72 24.03 28.19 21.53
CA ASN A 72 23.51 28.04 22.88
C ASN A 72 24.61 27.66 23.89
N PHE A 73 25.49 26.72 23.51
CA PHE A 73 26.65 26.35 24.32
C PHE A 73 27.65 27.50 24.48
N THR A 74 27.96 28.23 23.40
CA THR A 74 28.97 29.30 23.40
C THR A 74 28.58 30.46 24.29
N VAL A 75 27.29 30.80 24.32
CA VAL A 75 26.79 31.85 25.20
C VAL A 75 26.55 31.38 26.63
N ALA A 76 26.69 30.09 26.95
CA ALA A 76 26.53 29.58 28.31
C ALA A 76 27.57 30.18 29.29
N PRO A 77 27.30 30.23 30.61
CA PRO A 77 28.27 30.74 31.57
C PRO A 77 29.60 29.98 31.49
N THR A 78 30.71 30.70 31.60
CA THR A 78 32.06 30.13 31.49
C THR A 78 32.31 28.99 32.48
N GLU A 79 31.77 29.11 33.70
CA GLU A 79 31.83 28.06 34.73
C GLU A 79 30.98 26.83 34.35
N TRP A 80 29.86 27.03 33.67
CA TRP A 80 29.02 25.94 33.19
C TRP A 80 29.70 25.19 32.04
N GLN A 81 30.28 25.91 31.06
CA GLN A 81 31.04 25.30 29.97
C GLN A 81 32.23 24.49 30.49
N ALA A 82 32.90 24.95 31.55
CA ALA A 82 34.05 24.26 32.14
C ALA A 82 33.71 22.84 32.65
N LYS A 83 32.45 22.57 33.02
CA LYS A 83 31.99 21.25 33.49
C LYS A 83 32.11 20.15 32.43
N PHE A 84 32.24 20.50 31.15
CA PHE A 84 32.34 19.54 30.06
C PHE A 84 33.77 19.05 29.80
N TYR A 85 34.78 19.72 30.37
CA TYR A 85 36.17 19.45 30.07
C TYR A 85 36.94 18.91 31.28
N SER A 86 37.73 17.85 31.06
CA SER A 86 38.57 17.26 32.10
C SER A 86 39.89 18.00 32.33
N ASP A 87 40.26 18.90 31.41
CA ASP A 87 41.50 19.68 31.46
C ASP A 87 41.22 21.19 31.52
N LYS A 88 42.12 21.92 32.17
CA LYS A 88 42.04 23.39 32.28
C LYS A 88 42.11 24.11 30.93
N GLY A 89 42.69 23.46 29.91
CA GLY A 89 42.81 23.99 28.56
C GLY A 89 41.56 23.82 27.69
N ARG A 90 40.52 23.14 28.20
CA ARG A 90 39.27 22.84 27.48
C ARG A 90 39.49 22.10 26.16
N LYS A 91 40.42 21.14 26.15
CA LYS A 91 40.76 20.34 24.97
C LYS A 91 40.20 18.92 25.00
N ILE A 92 39.90 18.40 26.19
CA ILE A 92 39.49 17.03 26.44
C ILE A 92 38.10 17.06 27.08
N VAL A 93 37.09 16.61 26.33
CA VAL A 93 35.70 16.50 26.78
C VAL A 93 35.56 15.24 27.65
N HIS A 94 34.79 15.33 28.75
CA HIS A 94 34.48 14.16 29.56
C HIS A 94 33.76 13.07 28.75
N LYS A 95 33.96 11.80 29.13
CA LYS A 95 33.33 10.66 28.45
C LYS A 95 31.83 10.50 28.77
N GLY A 96 31.35 11.04 29.88
CA GLY A 96 29.97 10.84 30.34
C GLY A 96 29.50 11.88 31.36
N ALA A 97 28.17 11.99 31.50
CA ALA A 97 27.48 12.96 32.36
C ALA A 97 27.87 12.84 33.84
N ASP A 98 28.16 11.63 34.30
CA ASP A 98 28.58 11.35 35.68
C ASP A 98 29.91 12.02 36.02
N SER A 99 30.84 12.04 35.06
CA SER A 99 32.14 12.70 35.21
C SER A 99 32.04 14.23 35.29
N ALA A 100 30.89 14.79 34.90
CA ALA A 100 30.59 16.21 34.91
C ALA A 100 29.55 16.62 35.98
N CYS A 101 29.21 15.69 36.89
CA CYS A 101 28.24 15.86 37.98
C CYS A 101 26.81 16.22 37.52
N PHE A 102 26.39 15.83 36.31
CA PHE A 102 25.04 16.12 35.81
C PHE A 102 23.97 15.10 36.27
N ALA A 103 24.36 13.92 36.76
CA ALA A 103 23.46 12.83 37.16
C ALA A 103 22.45 13.20 38.26
N ALA A 104 22.80 14.14 39.15
CA ALA A 104 21.90 14.56 40.23
C ALA A 104 20.85 15.61 39.79
N SER A 105 20.93 16.10 38.55
CA SER A 105 20.12 17.23 38.06
C SER A 105 19.05 16.86 37.03
N GLY A 106 18.98 15.60 36.60
CA GLY A 106 18.11 15.19 35.47
C GLY A 106 18.59 15.71 34.12
N ALA A 107 19.76 16.36 34.07
CA ALA A 107 20.33 16.98 32.88
C ALA A 107 21.13 15.98 32.02
N GLU A 108 21.31 14.75 32.49
CA GLU A 108 22.00 13.68 31.77
C GLU A 108 21.39 13.40 30.39
N ILE A 109 20.08 13.62 30.22
CA ILE A 109 19.37 13.46 28.93
C ILE A 109 19.88 14.41 27.84
N TYR A 110 20.51 15.52 28.21
CA TYR A 110 21.07 16.51 27.28
C TYR A 110 22.57 16.34 27.09
N TRP A 111 23.22 15.46 27.86
CA TRP A 111 24.68 15.32 27.88
C TRP A 111 25.25 15.09 26.50
N LYS A 112 24.66 14.17 25.72
CA LYS A 112 25.14 13.84 24.38
C LYS A 112 25.14 15.06 23.47
N ASP A 113 24.05 15.82 23.44
CA ASP A 113 23.92 16.98 22.57
C ASP A 113 24.88 18.11 22.97
N TRP A 114 25.07 18.33 24.27
CA TRP A 114 26.02 19.33 24.78
C TRP A 114 27.48 18.93 24.56
N ALA A 115 27.83 17.65 24.80
CA ALA A 115 29.16 17.12 24.52
C ALA A 115 29.48 17.22 23.02
N ASP A 116 28.53 16.87 22.14
CA ASP A 116 28.69 17.02 20.70
C ASP A 116 28.90 18.51 20.32
N ALA A 117 28.16 19.44 20.94
CA ALA A 117 28.35 20.88 20.73
C ALA A 117 29.74 21.37 21.16
N THR A 118 30.36 20.79 22.20
CA THR A 118 31.74 21.14 22.61
C THR A 118 32.78 20.72 21.59
N VAL A 119 32.66 19.51 21.04
CA VAL A 119 33.52 19.00 19.96
C VAL A 119 33.38 19.85 18.71
N GLU A 120 32.16 20.25 18.40
CA GLU A 120 31.84 21.13 17.29
C GLU A 120 32.36 22.57 17.50
N LEU A 121 32.30 23.10 18.72
CA LEU A 121 32.87 24.41 19.04
C LEU A 121 34.39 24.44 18.82
N ALA A 122 35.10 23.35 19.10
CA ALA A 122 36.53 23.24 18.83
C ALA A 122 36.88 23.35 17.33
N LYS A 123 35.91 23.07 16.44
CA LYS A 123 36.05 23.20 14.98
C LYS A 123 35.48 24.50 14.43
N ALA A 124 34.91 25.36 15.28
CA ALA A 124 34.05 26.46 14.87
C ALA A 124 34.77 27.55 14.07
N ASP A 125 36.09 27.70 14.22
CA ASP A 125 36.87 28.68 13.44
C ASP A 125 36.97 28.31 11.95
N ASN A 126 36.65 27.05 11.61
CA ASN A 126 36.55 26.56 10.23
C ASN A 126 35.11 26.62 9.68
N GLN A 127 34.15 27.21 10.42
CA GLN A 127 32.75 27.33 9.99
C GLN A 127 32.39 28.81 9.80
N PRO A 128 32.32 29.31 8.54
CA PRO A 128 32.09 30.73 8.25
C PRO A 128 30.84 31.29 8.92
N GLU A 129 29.71 30.59 8.82
CA GLU A 129 28.42 31.02 9.39
C GLU A 129 28.46 31.20 10.92
N PHE A 130 29.27 30.39 11.61
CA PHE A 130 29.45 30.54 13.04
C PHE A 130 30.41 31.67 13.37
N LYS A 131 31.51 31.79 12.63
CA LYS A 131 32.48 32.89 12.79
C LYS A 131 31.82 34.25 12.55
N ASP A 132 31.02 34.36 11.49
CA ASP A 132 30.34 35.58 11.09
C ASP A 132 29.19 35.96 12.04
N SER A 133 28.72 35.02 12.88
CA SER A 133 27.71 35.31 13.91
C SER A 133 28.20 36.26 15.01
N GLY A 134 29.52 36.43 15.18
CA GLY A 134 30.10 37.30 16.20
C GLY A 134 29.89 36.81 17.64
N VAL A 135 29.40 35.58 17.83
CA VAL A 135 28.98 35.08 19.14
C VAL A 135 30.15 34.86 20.11
N LYS A 136 31.37 34.64 19.59
CA LYS A 136 32.59 34.47 20.40
C LYS A 136 33.09 35.80 20.95
N GLU A 137 32.80 36.89 20.25
CA GLU A 137 33.25 38.26 20.51
C GLU A 137 32.33 39.00 21.51
N LEU A 138 31.19 38.41 21.85
CA LEU A 138 30.25 38.99 22.82
C LEU A 138 30.90 39.12 24.21
N SER A 139 30.72 40.28 24.83
CA SER A 139 30.98 40.48 26.26
C SER A 139 30.05 39.60 27.11
N GLU A 140 30.38 39.40 28.39
CA GLU A 140 29.56 38.57 29.29
C GLU A 140 28.11 39.09 29.45
N ASN A 141 27.92 40.41 29.46
CA ASN A 141 26.58 41.02 29.48
C ASN A 141 25.80 40.72 28.19
N GLN A 142 26.48 40.77 27.04
CA GLN A 142 25.86 40.42 25.75
C GLN A 142 25.57 38.92 25.65
N LYS A 143 26.44 38.04 26.16
CA LYS A 143 26.16 36.61 26.26
C LYS A 143 24.97 36.33 27.17
N ALA A 144 24.80 37.09 28.26
CA ALA A 144 23.62 36.96 29.12
C ALA A 144 22.32 37.31 28.38
N ALA A 145 22.31 38.38 27.60
CA ALA A 145 21.17 38.71 26.74
C ALA A 145 20.94 37.65 25.65
N ALA A 146 22.01 37.20 24.98
CA ALA A 146 21.93 36.18 23.93
C ALA A 146 21.41 34.84 24.46
N ARG A 147 21.78 34.43 25.69
CA ARG A 147 21.23 33.24 26.37
C ARG A 147 19.71 33.31 26.44
N ASN A 148 19.16 34.43 26.89
CA ASN A 148 17.71 34.60 27.00
C ASN A 148 17.00 34.48 25.65
N THR A 149 17.68 34.80 24.55
CA THR A 149 17.14 34.67 23.19
C THR A 149 17.29 33.26 22.62
N ILE A 150 18.42 32.58 22.83
CA ILE A 150 18.72 31.29 22.17
C ILE A 150 18.24 30.05 22.95
N SER A 151 18.02 30.15 24.26
CA SER A 151 17.64 28.99 25.08
C SER A 151 16.32 28.33 24.63
N GLU A 152 15.28 29.12 24.32
CA GLU A 152 14.01 28.58 23.83
C GLU A 152 14.13 27.97 22.41
N PRO A 153 14.73 28.66 21.41
CA PRO A 153 15.03 28.03 20.11
C PRO A 153 15.85 26.74 20.21
N ALA A 154 16.84 26.68 21.09
CA ALA A 154 17.67 25.48 21.27
C ALA A 154 16.87 24.31 21.85
N GLN A 155 16.00 24.59 22.81
CA GLN A 155 15.09 23.58 23.36
C GLN A 155 14.11 23.09 22.28
N ARG A 156 13.47 23.99 21.55
CA ARG A 156 12.56 23.63 20.45
C ARG A 156 13.25 22.84 19.34
N ALA A 157 14.49 23.20 18.98
CA ALA A 157 15.25 22.45 17.99
C ALA A 157 15.53 21.01 18.43
N LYS A 158 15.80 20.78 19.73
CA LYS A 158 15.93 19.43 20.30
C LYS A 158 14.61 18.67 20.25
N GLU A 159 13.51 19.29 20.66
CA GLU A 159 12.19 18.68 20.59
C GLU A 159 11.83 18.28 19.16
N VAL A 160 12.06 19.16 18.17
CA VAL A 160 11.86 18.85 16.75
C VAL A 160 12.71 17.66 16.32
N LYS A 161 14.01 17.63 16.67
CA LYS A 161 14.90 16.49 16.37
C LYS A 161 14.37 15.19 16.99
N GLU A 162 13.94 15.21 18.24
CA GLU A 162 13.43 14.02 18.93
C GLU A 162 12.08 13.54 18.37
N HIS A 163 11.18 14.47 18.07
CA HIS A 163 9.90 14.17 17.41
C HIS A 163 10.11 13.63 16.00
N PHE A 164 11.03 14.21 15.25
CA PHE A 164 11.39 13.74 13.93
C PHE A 164 11.97 12.32 13.98
N SER A 165 12.93 12.05 14.87
CA SER A 165 13.49 10.70 15.04
C SER A 165 12.45 9.67 15.45
N LYS A 166 11.48 10.03 16.30
CA LYS A 166 10.36 9.14 16.64
C LYS A 166 9.46 8.88 15.43
N ALA A 167 9.13 9.91 14.65
CA ALA A 167 8.30 9.79 13.46
C ALA A 167 9.00 9.03 12.31
N SER A 168 10.33 9.10 12.20
CA SER A 168 11.10 8.44 11.14
C SER A 168 11.26 6.94 11.33
N THR A 169 11.10 6.41 12.55
CA THR A 169 11.30 4.97 12.86
C THR A 169 10.47 4.00 12.02
N GLY A 170 9.36 4.45 11.41
CA GLY A 170 8.56 3.66 10.46
C GLY A 170 8.83 3.95 8.97
N ALA A 171 9.53 5.05 8.66
CA ALA A 171 9.87 5.46 7.30
C ALA A 171 11.31 5.10 6.91
N GLU A 172 12.16 4.78 7.89
CA GLU A 172 13.54 4.37 7.68
C GLU A 172 13.60 3.14 6.78
N GLY A 173 14.24 3.31 5.63
CA GLY A 173 14.39 2.27 4.64
C GLY A 173 13.20 2.11 3.68
N LEU A 174 12.14 2.93 3.77
CA LEU A 174 11.18 3.05 2.67
C LEU A 174 11.84 3.82 1.51
N THR A 175 11.78 3.26 0.31
CA THR A 175 12.34 3.87 -0.89
C THR A 175 11.39 3.66 -2.06
N GLU A 176 11.44 4.54 -3.04
CA GLU A 176 10.66 4.39 -4.28
C GLU A 176 10.88 3.01 -4.94
N PRO A 177 12.12 2.49 -5.08
CA PRO A 177 12.34 1.13 -5.59
C PRO A 177 11.61 0.03 -4.80
N LYS A 178 11.55 0.13 -3.46
CA LYS A 178 10.83 -0.85 -2.64
C LYS A 178 9.31 -0.74 -2.82
N ALA A 179 8.78 0.48 -2.90
CA ALA A 179 7.36 0.69 -3.18
C ALA A 179 6.97 0.14 -4.57
N ASN A 180 7.78 0.42 -5.59
CA ASN A 180 7.62 -0.13 -6.94
C ASN A 180 7.72 -1.66 -6.95
N ALA A 181 8.65 -2.24 -6.18
CA ALA A 181 8.78 -3.68 -6.07
C ALA A 181 7.52 -4.33 -5.49
N VAL A 182 6.90 -3.74 -4.46
CA VAL A 182 5.64 -4.24 -3.88
C VAL A 182 4.51 -4.21 -4.91
N LEU A 183 4.36 -3.10 -5.66
CA LEU A 183 3.35 -2.98 -6.71
C LEU A 183 3.53 -4.05 -7.79
N LYS A 184 4.76 -4.24 -8.28
CA LYS A 184 5.08 -5.27 -9.29
C LYS A 184 4.90 -6.69 -8.78
N LEU A 185 5.28 -6.96 -7.53
CA LEU A 185 5.07 -8.28 -6.90
C LEU A 185 3.58 -8.60 -6.73
N ALA A 186 2.76 -7.61 -6.35
CA ALA A 186 1.31 -7.80 -6.25
C ALA A 186 0.67 -8.04 -7.63
N ALA A 187 1.11 -7.30 -8.65
CA ALA A 187 0.55 -7.41 -9.99
C ALA A 187 0.98 -8.69 -10.72
N TYR A 188 2.26 -9.04 -10.64
CA TYR A 188 2.89 -10.03 -11.53
C TYR A 188 3.70 -11.11 -10.82
N GLY A 189 3.86 -11.02 -9.49
CA GLY A 189 4.61 -12.00 -8.70
C GLY A 189 6.14 -11.85 -8.79
N ASP A 190 6.65 -10.97 -9.66
CA ASP A 190 8.06 -10.72 -9.88
C ASP A 190 8.29 -9.25 -10.30
N VAL A 191 9.37 -8.65 -9.79
CA VAL A 191 9.67 -7.22 -9.95
C VAL A 191 10.09 -6.84 -11.38
N THR A 192 10.53 -7.82 -12.17
CA THR A 192 11.02 -7.64 -13.55
C THR A 192 9.92 -7.78 -14.61
N LYS A 193 8.71 -8.14 -14.17
CA LYS A 193 7.60 -8.49 -15.04
C LYS A 193 6.64 -7.33 -15.30
N GLY A 194 5.88 -7.48 -16.37
CA GLY A 194 4.88 -6.54 -16.84
C GLY A 194 3.97 -7.20 -17.88
N PRO A 195 3.00 -6.44 -18.43
CA PRO A 195 1.92 -6.99 -19.25
C PRO A 195 2.37 -7.84 -20.44
N THR A 196 3.57 -7.58 -20.97
CA THR A 196 4.06 -8.21 -22.21
C THR A 196 5.08 -9.33 -21.99
N ASN A 197 5.47 -9.63 -20.75
CA ASN A 197 6.57 -10.58 -20.48
C ASN A 197 6.38 -11.44 -19.23
N VAL A 198 5.18 -11.41 -18.62
CA VAL A 198 4.84 -12.36 -17.55
C VAL A 198 5.00 -13.79 -18.02
N ASP A 199 5.37 -14.65 -17.09
CA ASP A 199 5.39 -16.09 -17.29
C ASP A 199 4.65 -16.78 -16.13
N GLU A 200 4.11 -17.95 -16.43
CA GLU A 200 3.22 -18.72 -15.56
C GLU A 200 3.85 -19.00 -14.18
N PRO A 201 5.07 -19.53 -14.06
CA PRO A 201 5.68 -19.78 -12.76
C PRO A 201 5.83 -18.54 -11.89
N LYS A 202 5.97 -17.35 -12.48
CA LYS A 202 6.07 -16.09 -11.72
C LYS A 202 4.72 -15.58 -11.26
N VAL A 203 3.72 -15.56 -12.13
CA VAL A 203 2.39 -15.02 -11.75
C VAL A 203 1.66 -15.95 -10.78
N PHE A 204 1.83 -17.27 -10.89
CA PHE A 204 1.27 -18.26 -9.95
C PHE A 204 2.22 -18.60 -8.78
N LYS A 205 3.46 -18.11 -8.81
CA LYS A 205 4.58 -18.44 -7.90
C LYS A 205 5.03 -19.89 -7.91
N ALA A 206 4.45 -20.71 -8.77
CA ALA A 206 4.84 -22.08 -9.05
C ALA A 206 4.15 -22.52 -10.36
N THR A 207 4.57 -23.65 -10.92
CA THR A 207 3.90 -24.23 -12.09
C THR A 207 2.64 -24.98 -11.69
N THR A 208 1.50 -24.55 -12.21
CA THR A 208 0.16 -25.15 -12.01
C THR A 208 0.04 -26.52 -12.66
N GLY A 209 0.62 -26.73 -13.85
CA GLY A 209 0.63 -28.04 -14.51
C GLY A 209 -0.79 -28.59 -14.72
N SER A 210 -1.08 -29.75 -14.14
CA SER A 210 -2.39 -30.42 -14.24
C SER A 210 -3.36 -30.06 -13.10
N ASP A 211 -3.11 -28.97 -12.36
CA ASP A 211 -4.03 -28.52 -11.32
C ASP A 211 -5.38 -28.09 -11.93
N SER A 212 -6.48 -28.39 -11.22
CA SER A 212 -7.80 -27.96 -11.68
C SER A 212 -7.95 -26.44 -11.56
N ARG A 213 -8.66 -25.81 -12.49
CA ARG A 213 -8.89 -24.36 -12.44
C ARG A 213 -9.68 -23.96 -11.21
N SER A 214 -10.64 -24.79 -10.78
CA SER A 214 -11.40 -24.56 -9.55
C SER A 214 -10.53 -24.61 -8.28
N SER A 215 -9.44 -25.40 -8.27
CA SER A 215 -8.50 -25.38 -7.14
C SER A 215 -7.51 -24.22 -7.23
N VAL A 216 -7.21 -23.73 -8.43
CA VAL A 216 -6.29 -22.58 -8.61
C VAL A 216 -7.01 -21.25 -8.35
N CYS A 217 -8.24 -21.10 -8.83
CA CYS A 217 -9.05 -19.89 -8.75
C CYS A 217 -9.76 -19.74 -7.40
N GLU A 218 -8.99 -19.84 -6.33
CA GLU A 218 -9.42 -19.60 -4.95
C GLU A 218 -8.49 -18.59 -4.26
N ALA A 219 -9.06 -17.75 -3.42
CA ALA A 219 -8.32 -16.85 -2.55
C ALA A 219 -7.69 -17.65 -1.41
N ALA A 220 -6.37 -17.82 -1.49
CA ALA A 220 -5.57 -18.44 -0.45
C ALA A 220 -4.11 -17.98 -0.57
N THR A 221 -3.34 -18.11 0.51
CA THR A 221 -1.99 -17.55 0.58
C THR A 221 -0.91 -18.45 -0.02
N GLU A 222 -1.24 -19.72 -0.26
CA GLU A 222 -0.35 -20.71 -0.87
C GLU A 222 -0.03 -20.37 -2.34
N GLU A 223 1.06 -20.94 -2.85
CA GLU A 223 1.38 -20.87 -4.28
C GLU A 223 0.33 -21.62 -5.11
N LYS A 224 0.26 -21.33 -6.41
CA LYS A 224 -0.75 -21.89 -7.33
C LYS A 224 -2.20 -21.55 -6.97
N LYS A 225 -2.39 -20.49 -6.18
CA LYS A 225 -3.69 -19.87 -5.86
C LYS A 225 -3.74 -18.49 -6.49
N VAL A 226 -4.78 -17.70 -6.19
CA VAL A 226 -4.87 -16.31 -6.64
C VAL A 226 -3.91 -15.41 -5.84
N VAL A 227 -2.63 -15.49 -6.20
CA VAL A 227 -1.53 -14.79 -5.51
C VAL A 227 -1.09 -13.49 -6.17
N THR A 228 -1.51 -13.24 -7.40
CA THR A 228 -1.22 -12.01 -8.17
C THR A 228 -2.49 -11.48 -8.85
N ILE A 229 -2.48 -10.20 -9.21
CA ILE A 229 -3.55 -9.59 -10.03
C ILE A 229 -3.64 -10.28 -11.41
N ALA A 230 -2.50 -10.63 -12.00
CA ALA A 230 -2.46 -11.38 -13.26
C ALA A 230 -3.22 -12.71 -13.16
N VAL A 231 -3.02 -13.47 -12.08
CA VAL A 231 -3.77 -14.73 -11.87
C VAL A 231 -5.25 -14.49 -11.67
N ALA A 232 -5.64 -13.44 -10.92
CA ALA A 232 -7.04 -13.08 -10.76
C ALA A 232 -7.69 -12.79 -12.12
N LEU A 233 -7.04 -11.97 -12.95
CA LEU A 233 -7.49 -11.69 -14.32
C LEU A 233 -7.57 -12.95 -15.18
N THR A 234 -6.58 -13.84 -15.12
CA THR A 234 -6.62 -15.14 -15.82
C THR A 234 -7.82 -15.98 -15.38
N CYS A 235 -8.09 -16.07 -14.08
CA CYS A 235 -9.25 -16.79 -13.55
C CYS A 235 -10.59 -16.22 -14.03
N LEU A 236 -10.71 -14.89 -14.11
CA LEU A 236 -11.95 -14.21 -14.50
C LEU A 236 -12.16 -14.10 -16.02
N CYS A 237 -11.10 -14.15 -16.82
CA CYS A 237 -11.19 -13.79 -18.24
C CYS A 237 -10.80 -14.92 -19.20
N LEU A 238 -9.79 -15.74 -18.88
CA LEU A 238 -9.24 -16.70 -19.83
C LEU A 238 -10.28 -17.77 -20.19
N LYS A 239 -10.54 -17.98 -21.48
CA LYS A 239 -11.47 -19.03 -21.93
C LYS A 239 -10.92 -20.44 -21.60
N PRO A 240 -11.79 -21.43 -21.35
CA PRO A 240 -11.36 -22.82 -21.29
C PRO A 240 -10.98 -23.30 -22.70
N THR A 241 -10.10 -24.29 -22.78
CA THR A 241 -9.90 -25.06 -24.00
C THR A 241 -9.92 -26.55 -23.65
N GLY A 242 -10.44 -27.39 -24.54
CA GLY A 242 -10.59 -28.82 -24.27
C GLY A 242 -11.48 -29.16 -23.06
N GLY A 243 -11.50 -30.45 -22.70
CA GLY A 243 -12.32 -30.98 -21.61
C GLY A 243 -13.83 -30.71 -21.73
N ALA A 244 -14.52 -30.65 -20.58
CA ALA A 244 -15.95 -30.31 -20.48
C ALA A 244 -16.21 -28.80 -20.29
N GLY A 245 -15.21 -27.94 -20.53
CA GLY A 245 -15.33 -26.50 -20.35
C GLY A 245 -15.91 -25.81 -21.58
N THR A 246 -16.96 -25.01 -21.39
CA THR A 246 -17.58 -24.24 -22.49
C THR A 246 -17.26 -22.76 -22.34
N ALA A 247 -16.72 -22.14 -23.39
CA ALA A 247 -16.41 -20.71 -23.39
C ALA A 247 -17.66 -19.83 -23.37
N VAL A 248 -17.53 -18.60 -22.87
CA VAL A 248 -18.54 -17.55 -23.03
C VAL A 248 -18.41 -16.97 -24.43
N THR A 249 -19.51 -16.85 -25.17
CA THR A 249 -19.48 -16.19 -26.49
C THR A 249 -19.10 -14.73 -26.31
N ASP A 250 -18.13 -14.24 -27.09
CA ASP A 250 -17.53 -12.90 -26.99
C ASP A 250 -16.88 -12.55 -25.63
N GLY A 251 -16.66 -13.57 -24.81
CA GLY A 251 -15.80 -13.53 -23.65
C GLY A 251 -16.42 -13.09 -22.35
N ALA A 252 -15.90 -13.63 -21.24
CA ALA A 252 -16.39 -13.32 -19.90
C ALA A 252 -16.07 -11.86 -19.51
N CYS A 253 -14.86 -11.38 -19.83
CA CYS A 253 -14.44 -10.00 -19.59
C CYS A 253 -14.61 -9.15 -20.85
N THR A 254 -13.82 -9.45 -21.88
CA THR A 254 -13.91 -8.85 -23.22
C THR A 254 -13.45 -9.90 -24.23
N ASN A 255 -13.88 -9.82 -25.48
CA ASN A 255 -13.42 -10.72 -26.53
C ASN A 255 -11.89 -10.75 -26.69
N LYS A 256 -11.20 -9.63 -26.43
CA LYS A 256 -9.73 -9.57 -26.49
C LYS A 256 -9.05 -10.19 -25.27
N ALA A 257 -9.74 -10.26 -24.13
CA ALA A 257 -9.24 -10.85 -22.89
C ALA A 257 -9.55 -12.35 -22.77
N ASP A 258 -10.11 -12.98 -23.80
CA ASP A 258 -10.42 -14.41 -23.78
C ASP A 258 -9.20 -15.32 -23.95
N GLY A 259 -8.06 -14.76 -24.39
CA GLY A 259 -6.90 -15.55 -24.79
C GLY A 259 -7.10 -16.22 -26.15
N THR A 260 -5.97 -16.55 -26.77
CA THR A 260 -5.91 -17.23 -28.07
C THR A 260 -6.03 -18.74 -27.88
N ASN A 261 -5.26 -19.33 -26.96
CA ASN A 261 -5.16 -20.78 -26.80
C ASN A 261 -6.15 -21.33 -25.77
N GLY A 262 -6.36 -20.59 -24.68
CA GLY A 262 -7.24 -20.97 -23.57
C GLY A 262 -6.53 -21.82 -22.51
N TRP A 263 -7.29 -22.27 -21.52
CA TRP A 263 -6.77 -23.08 -20.41
C TRP A 263 -7.48 -24.44 -20.33
N GLU A 264 -6.75 -25.53 -20.64
CA GLU A 264 -7.21 -26.92 -20.47
C GLU A 264 -6.94 -27.39 -19.06
N ALA A 265 -7.74 -26.87 -18.14
CA ALA A 265 -7.60 -27.13 -16.71
C ALA A 265 -7.66 -28.64 -16.38
N GLY A 266 -6.78 -29.09 -15.48
CA GLY A 266 -6.62 -30.53 -15.20
C GLY A 266 -5.66 -31.27 -16.13
N THR A 267 -5.23 -30.62 -17.22
CA THR A 267 -4.33 -31.21 -18.22
C THR A 267 -3.10 -30.34 -18.43
N SER A 268 -3.28 -29.03 -18.56
CA SER A 268 -2.20 -28.07 -18.80
C SER A 268 -2.39 -26.77 -18.01
N ALA A 269 -1.27 -26.07 -17.82
CA ALA A 269 -1.25 -24.74 -17.22
C ALA A 269 -1.82 -23.70 -18.18
N ALA A 270 -2.30 -22.57 -17.64
CA ALA A 270 -2.63 -21.42 -18.47
C ALA A 270 -1.37 -20.92 -19.19
N GLU A 271 -1.47 -20.73 -20.51
CA GLU A 271 -0.32 -20.23 -21.26
C GLU A 271 0.05 -18.81 -20.86
N SER A 272 1.35 -18.54 -20.84
CA SER A 272 1.88 -17.22 -20.48
C SER A 272 1.46 -16.15 -21.48
N THR A 273 1.40 -16.49 -22.77
CA THR A 273 0.95 -15.63 -23.88
C THR A 273 -0.50 -15.19 -23.72
N ASP A 274 -1.39 -16.08 -23.27
CA ASP A 274 -2.79 -15.73 -22.99
C ASP A 274 -2.92 -14.81 -21.78
N THR A 275 -2.15 -15.06 -20.72
CA THR A 275 -2.09 -14.15 -19.56
C THR A 275 -1.55 -12.78 -19.96
N GLN A 276 -0.53 -12.71 -20.81
CA GLN A 276 -0.02 -11.46 -21.38
C GLN A 276 -1.10 -10.73 -22.18
N GLN A 277 -1.82 -11.44 -23.06
CA GLN A 277 -2.90 -10.87 -23.85
C GLN A 277 -3.98 -10.25 -22.97
N ILE A 278 -4.38 -10.93 -21.90
CA ILE A 278 -5.34 -10.40 -20.91
C ILE A 278 -4.82 -9.11 -20.29
N LEU A 279 -3.58 -9.11 -19.78
CA LEU A 279 -2.98 -7.92 -19.15
C LEU A 279 -2.85 -6.75 -20.13
N GLN A 280 -2.59 -7.01 -21.41
CA GLN A 280 -2.52 -5.99 -22.45
C GLN A 280 -3.88 -5.36 -22.79
N THR A 281 -5.00 -5.97 -22.37
CA THR A 281 -6.31 -5.32 -22.47
C THR A 281 -6.56 -4.26 -21.39
N CYS A 282 -5.72 -4.22 -20.36
CA CYS A 282 -5.81 -3.19 -19.33
C CYS A 282 -5.31 -1.84 -19.85
N PRO A 283 -6.07 -0.76 -19.65
CA PRO A 283 -5.59 0.57 -19.99
C PRO A 283 -4.41 0.96 -19.10
N LEU A 284 -3.38 1.55 -19.70
CA LEU A 284 -2.20 2.02 -18.97
C LEU A 284 -2.26 3.56 -18.85
N TYR A 285 -2.39 4.05 -17.62
CA TYR A 285 -2.39 5.49 -17.34
C TYR A 285 -1.12 5.89 -16.57
N LYS A 286 -0.06 6.24 -17.31
CA LYS A 286 1.24 6.61 -16.70
C LYS A 286 1.22 7.95 -15.96
N SER A 287 0.19 8.77 -16.16
CA SER A 287 0.06 10.09 -15.52
C SER A 287 -0.36 10.03 -14.06
N THR A 288 -1.05 8.96 -13.64
CA THR A 288 -1.54 8.82 -12.26
C THR A 288 -0.67 7.83 -11.52
N LYS A 289 0.28 8.36 -10.74
CA LYS A 289 1.17 7.57 -9.89
C LYS A 289 0.39 6.84 -8.78
N ALA A 290 0.95 5.74 -8.30
CA ALA A 290 0.36 4.93 -7.26
C ALA A 290 0.58 5.56 -5.88
N SER A 291 -0.34 6.46 -5.51
CA SER A 291 -0.43 7.02 -4.16
C SER A 291 -1.18 6.06 -3.23
N ALA A 292 -0.99 6.24 -1.92
CA ALA A 292 -1.74 5.48 -0.91
C ALA A 292 -3.27 5.64 -1.07
N ALA A 293 -3.73 6.82 -1.50
CA ALA A 293 -5.14 7.06 -1.77
C ALA A 293 -5.63 6.26 -2.98
N ALA A 294 -4.86 6.25 -4.08
CA ALA A 294 -5.20 5.50 -5.29
C ALA A 294 -5.26 3.98 -5.03
N ILE A 295 -4.29 3.44 -4.28
CA ILE A 295 -4.26 2.01 -3.90
C ILE A 295 -5.48 1.67 -3.03
N ARG A 296 -5.79 2.47 -2.00
CA ARG A 296 -6.96 2.25 -1.14
C ARG A 296 -8.27 2.30 -1.92
N GLN A 297 -8.40 3.22 -2.87
CA GLN A 297 -9.58 3.30 -3.73
C GLN A 297 -9.72 2.07 -4.63
N ALA A 298 -8.61 1.59 -5.22
CA ALA A 298 -8.62 0.36 -6.03
C ALA A 298 -9.02 -0.86 -5.18
N LEU A 299 -8.47 -0.99 -3.97
CA LEU A 299 -8.83 -2.03 -3.00
C LEU A 299 -10.31 -1.97 -2.62
N ALA A 300 -10.84 -0.77 -2.34
CA ALA A 300 -12.25 -0.59 -2.02
C ALA A 300 -13.17 -0.92 -3.20
N ARG A 301 -12.79 -0.55 -4.43
CA ARG A 301 -13.55 -0.92 -5.64
C ARG A 301 -13.60 -2.43 -5.83
N LEU A 302 -12.46 -3.11 -5.75
CA LEU A 302 -12.40 -4.56 -5.86
C LEU A 302 -13.26 -5.24 -4.78
N ARG A 303 -13.20 -4.71 -3.56
CA ARG A 303 -13.97 -5.21 -2.44
C ARG A 303 -15.49 -5.15 -2.66
N ASN A 304 -15.97 -4.08 -3.28
CA ASN A 304 -17.38 -3.88 -3.57
C ASN A 304 -17.92 -4.77 -4.70
N LEU A 305 -17.05 -5.50 -5.40
CA LEU A 305 -17.41 -6.47 -6.44
C LEU A 305 -17.44 -7.91 -5.92
N ILE A 306 -17.18 -8.12 -4.61
CA ILE A 306 -17.27 -9.45 -4.01
C ILE A 306 -18.73 -9.71 -3.64
N HIS A 307 -19.24 -10.83 -4.14
CA HIS A 307 -20.59 -11.30 -3.88
C HIS A 307 -20.59 -12.29 -2.71
N VAL A 308 -21.52 -12.06 -1.79
CA VAL A 308 -21.84 -12.98 -0.70
C VAL A 308 -23.05 -13.80 -1.11
N ASP A 309 -22.93 -15.12 -1.02
CA ASP A 309 -23.97 -16.06 -1.44
C ASP A 309 -24.22 -17.12 -0.36
N ALA A 310 -25.31 -17.88 -0.47
CA ALA A 310 -25.54 -19.07 0.36
C ALA A 310 -24.55 -20.21 0.04
N GLY A 311 -23.93 -20.15 -1.15
CA GLY A 311 -22.78 -20.96 -1.56
C GLY A 311 -21.45 -20.36 -1.08
N PRO A 312 -20.33 -20.62 -1.77
CA PRO A 312 -19.11 -19.89 -1.48
C PRO A 312 -19.21 -18.45 -1.97
N ASP A 313 -18.63 -17.50 -1.24
CA ASP A 313 -18.51 -16.12 -1.70
C ASP A 313 -17.51 -16.05 -2.87
N TYR A 314 -17.68 -15.07 -3.76
CA TYR A 314 -16.91 -15.02 -5.00
C TYR A 314 -16.69 -13.61 -5.55
N LEU A 315 -15.63 -13.47 -6.35
CA LEU A 315 -15.41 -12.35 -7.25
C LEU A 315 -15.66 -12.83 -8.68
N GLY A 316 -16.40 -12.05 -9.47
CA GLY A 316 -16.77 -12.38 -10.85
C GLY A 316 -18.01 -13.25 -10.95
N ALA A 317 -18.32 -13.69 -12.17
CA ALA A 317 -19.55 -14.40 -12.45
C ALA A 317 -19.50 -15.86 -12.00
N TYR A 318 -20.59 -16.28 -11.36
CA TYR A 318 -20.76 -17.58 -10.74
C TYR A 318 -22.22 -18.02 -10.92
N LEU A 319 -22.42 -19.13 -11.63
CA LEU A 319 -23.75 -19.69 -11.94
C LEU A 319 -23.93 -21.12 -11.41
N GLY A 320 -22.84 -21.79 -11.03
CA GLY A 320 -22.83 -23.17 -10.52
C GLY A 320 -22.14 -23.28 -9.17
N THR A 321 -21.56 -24.44 -8.85
CA THR A 321 -20.90 -24.70 -7.55
C THR A 321 -19.38 -24.52 -7.59
N VAL A 322 -18.77 -24.25 -8.75
CA VAL A 322 -17.30 -24.22 -8.92
C VAL A 322 -16.83 -23.15 -9.92
N CYS A 323 -15.65 -22.58 -9.68
CA CYS A 323 -14.96 -21.63 -10.57
C CYS A 323 -14.14 -22.38 -11.64
N SER A 324 -14.78 -23.11 -12.54
CA SER A 324 -14.08 -23.96 -13.53
C SER A 324 -13.71 -23.25 -14.83
N GLY A 325 -14.15 -22.00 -15.02
CA GLY A 325 -14.02 -21.29 -16.31
C GLY A 325 -14.98 -21.80 -17.39
N SER A 326 -16.05 -22.51 -17.01
CA SER A 326 -17.13 -22.88 -17.94
C SER A 326 -18.30 -21.89 -17.83
N ASN A 327 -18.95 -21.58 -18.96
CA ASN A 327 -20.01 -20.58 -19.06
C ASN A 327 -21.29 -20.94 -18.27
N ASP A 328 -21.47 -22.20 -17.91
CA ASP A 328 -22.56 -22.76 -17.09
C ASP A 328 -22.15 -22.95 -15.62
N ARG A 329 -20.90 -22.59 -15.26
CA ARG A 329 -20.34 -22.77 -13.90
C ARG A 329 -19.85 -21.47 -13.31
N GLY A 330 -18.79 -20.88 -13.87
CA GLY A 330 -18.24 -19.65 -13.34
C GLY A 330 -16.84 -19.33 -13.82
N PHE A 331 -16.66 -18.07 -14.21
CA PHE A 331 -15.37 -17.41 -14.39
C PHE A 331 -15.17 -16.50 -13.17
N SER A 332 -14.76 -17.10 -12.07
CA SER A 332 -14.78 -16.45 -10.76
C SER A 332 -13.53 -16.82 -9.95
N VAL A 333 -13.31 -16.07 -8.88
CA VAL A 333 -12.39 -16.46 -7.81
C VAL A 333 -13.23 -16.74 -6.58
N ARG A 334 -13.02 -17.89 -5.94
CA ARG A 334 -13.70 -18.26 -4.70
C ARG A 334 -13.05 -17.61 -3.49
N LEU A 335 -13.83 -17.03 -2.59
CA LEU A 335 -13.38 -16.47 -1.31
C LEU A 335 -14.11 -17.17 -0.16
N ALA A 336 -13.45 -18.12 0.50
CA ALA A 336 -14.09 -18.83 1.61
C ALA A 336 -14.31 -17.90 2.82
N ASN A 337 -15.53 -17.94 3.37
CA ASN A 337 -15.95 -17.25 4.60
C ASN A 337 -15.90 -15.70 4.53
N TYR A 338 -16.05 -15.11 3.35
CA TYR A 338 -16.08 -13.65 3.19
C TYR A 338 -17.31 -13.03 3.87
N GLY A 339 -18.48 -13.66 3.78
CA GLY A 339 -19.69 -13.20 4.48
C GLY A 339 -19.57 -13.24 6.01
N THR A 340 -18.69 -14.08 6.55
CA THR A 340 -18.42 -14.20 8.00
C THR A 340 -17.33 -13.23 8.47
N ASN A 341 -16.20 -13.16 7.74
CA ASN A 341 -15.08 -12.27 8.04
C ASN A 341 -14.43 -11.76 6.75
N GLY A 342 -15.04 -10.73 6.17
CA GLY A 342 -14.62 -10.19 4.88
C GLY A 342 -13.20 -9.62 4.88
N ASP A 343 -12.67 -9.14 6.02
CA ASP A 343 -11.27 -8.65 6.09
C ASP A 343 -10.27 -9.78 5.98
N GLU A 344 -10.47 -10.85 6.74
CA GLU A 344 -9.61 -12.03 6.69
C GLU A 344 -9.69 -12.70 5.32
N ALA A 345 -10.89 -12.92 4.79
CA ALA A 345 -11.07 -13.54 3.47
C ALA A 345 -10.47 -12.69 2.34
N PHE A 346 -10.60 -11.36 2.39
CA PHE A 346 -9.97 -10.49 1.40
C PHE A 346 -8.44 -10.53 1.47
N ASN A 347 -7.87 -10.65 2.68
CA ASN A 347 -6.43 -10.79 2.87
C ASN A 347 -5.86 -12.12 2.37
N LYS A 348 -6.70 -13.14 2.14
CA LYS A 348 -6.28 -14.39 1.52
C LYS A 348 -5.93 -14.22 0.04
N LEU A 349 -6.39 -13.15 -0.62
CA LEU A 349 -5.81 -12.70 -1.87
C LEU A 349 -4.42 -12.12 -1.57
N ARG A 350 -3.36 -12.92 -1.77
CA ARG A 350 -1.99 -12.51 -1.40
C ARG A 350 -1.57 -11.19 -2.04
N CYS A 351 -2.03 -10.91 -3.27
CA CYS A 351 -1.79 -9.64 -3.97
C CYS A 351 -2.41 -8.44 -3.25
N VAL A 352 -3.62 -8.59 -2.71
CA VAL A 352 -4.29 -7.56 -1.91
C VAL A 352 -3.56 -7.32 -0.59
N ASN A 353 -3.13 -8.39 0.08
CA ASN A 353 -2.42 -8.28 1.35
C ASN A 353 -1.08 -7.55 1.21
N LEU A 354 -0.39 -7.70 0.07
CA LEU A 354 0.85 -6.97 -0.22
C LEU A 354 0.64 -5.44 -0.37
N LEU A 355 -0.59 -5.00 -0.68
CA LEU A 355 -0.90 -3.60 -1.01
C LEU A 355 -1.52 -2.81 0.15
N LYS A 356 -1.74 -3.44 1.30
CA LYS A 356 -2.31 -2.81 2.50
C LYS A 356 -1.24 -2.18 3.37
#